data_AF-A0A520ZV43-F1
#
_entry.id   AF-A0A520ZV43-F1
#
_cell.length_a   1.000
_cell.length_b   1.000
_cell.length_c   1.000
_cell.angle_alpha   90.00
_cell.angle_beta   90.00
_cell.angle_gamma   90.00
#
_symmetry.space_group_name_H-M   'P 1'
#
loop_
_entity.id
_entity.type
_entity.pdbx_description
1 polymer ?
#
loop_
_entity_poly.entity_id
_entity_poly.type
_entity_poly.pdbx_seq_one_letter_code
_entity_poly.pdbx_strand_id
1 'polypeptide(L)'
;MAAATTAPREVITEHRKLPLDIPEGVAPTEFYNSPCNLRHLARENGLLRNNLGFLLYRKAIGHSNLFDASIIYDTSQHVLDPMGRPVRRDQLTREENIVFSRMTKVVLQYMLENYPDPREHLVFCGEASLDATWPLNKPGVPSIRMIHNHFMVFENELLKGATPADDDNPNLTDSGHNGLFLDYLSDVYLRFFEVLDLEVLQPLPSDSGRLAITGYPQGLPSWEIKGGAETLNDGRFWKEYDLILRGFLDFYRAFFALVSSEDTRIPASATFPEQIDNILLYNDDFHQAARMLRLQVIEDPTFANEIRWQPAYKQLIYR
;
A
#
# COMPACT_ATOMS: atom_id res chain seq x y z
N MET A 1 -19.03 -3.28 29.10
CA MET A 1 -17.58 -3.50 29.22
C MET A 1 -16.91 -2.40 28.44
N ALA A 2 -16.10 -1.55 29.08
CA ALA A 2 -15.34 -0.53 28.37
C ALA A 2 -14.42 -1.23 27.38
N ALA A 3 -14.51 -0.89 26.09
CA ALA A 3 -13.56 -1.38 25.10
C ALA A 3 -12.17 -0.91 25.54
N ALA A 4 -11.29 -1.85 25.87
CA ALA A 4 -9.89 -1.53 26.06
C ALA A 4 -9.39 -0.97 24.72
N THR A 5 -9.20 0.35 24.66
CA THR A 5 -8.54 1.00 23.52
C THR A 5 -7.11 0.50 23.50
N THR A 6 -6.80 -0.40 22.58
CA THR A 6 -5.43 -0.82 22.34
C THR A 6 -4.74 0.26 21.54
N ALA A 7 -3.77 0.91 22.17
CA ALA A 7 -2.93 1.89 21.50
C ALA A 7 -2.13 1.22 20.38
N PRO A 8 -1.84 1.94 19.27
CA PRO A 8 -0.82 1.59 18.29
C PRO A 8 0.43 0.98 18.91
N ARG A 9 1.05 0.01 18.25
CA ARG A 9 2.30 -0.62 18.70
C ARG A 9 3.39 -0.55 17.65
N GLU A 10 4.62 -0.29 18.10
CA GLU A 10 5.82 -0.31 17.28
C GLU A 10 6.43 -1.73 17.28
N VAL A 11 6.41 -2.38 16.12
CA VAL A 11 6.99 -3.71 15.94
C VAL A 11 8.40 -3.58 15.38
N ILE A 12 9.41 -3.87 16.21
CA ILE A 12 10.81 -3.87 15.81
C ILE A 12 11.25 -5.31 15.54
N THR A 13 11.66 -5.58 14.31
CA THR A 13 12.25 -6.87 13.92
C THR A 13 13.75 -6.73 13.79
N GLU A 14 14.48 -7.34 14.71
CA GLU A 14 15.94 -7.41 14.64
C GLU A 14 16.35 -8.18 13.40
N HIS A 15 17.26 -7.59 12.62
CA HIS A 15 17.81 -8.19 11.40
C HIS A 15 19.32 -8.34 11.54
N ARG A 16 19.87 -9.38 10.90
CA ARG A 16 21.32 -9.48 10.75
C ARG A 16 21.81 -8.39 9.81
N LYS A 17 22.94 -7.79 10.16
CA LYS A 17 23.63 -6.85 9.27
C LYS A 17 23.97 -7.57 7.95
N LEU A 18 23.53 -7.00 6.83
CA LEU A 18 23.85 -7.54 5.51
C LEU A 18 25.37 -7.41 5.27
N PRO A 19 26.04 -8.45 4.75
CA PRO A 19 27.45 -8.38 4.35
C PRO A 19 27.58 -7.72 2.97
N LEU A 20 26.92 -6.58 2.77
CA LEU A 20 26.95 -5.83 1.52
C LEU A 20 27.53 -4.45 1.79
N ASP A 21 28.64 -4.16 1.11
CA ASP A 21 29.22 -2.82 1.10
C ASP A 21 28.56 -2.00 -0.01
N ILE A 22 28.01 -0.85 0.38
CA ILE A 22 27.49 0.12 -0.58
C ILE A 22 28.70 0.80 -1.23
N PRO A 23 28.81 0.81 -2.57
CA PRO A 23 29.94 1.44 -3.26
C PRO A 23 30.10 2.91 -2.87
N GLU A 24 31.35 3.38 -2.82
CA GLU A 24 31.66 4.78 -2.54
C GLU A 24 30.93 5.71 -3.53
N GLY A 25 30.28 6.75 -3.01
CA GLY A 25 29.54 7.72 -3.81
C GLY A 25 28.12 7.31 -4.19
N VAL A 26 27.63 6.13 -3.79
CA VAL A 26 26.25 5.68 -4.04
C VAL A 26 25.42 5.79 -2.76
N ALA A 27 24.24 6.41 -2.83
CA ALA A 27 23.34 6.44 -1.67
C ALA A 27 22.74 5.05 -1.41
N PRO A 28 22.45 4.67 -0.14
CA PRO A 28 21.83 3.39 0.17
C PRO A 28 20.55 3.13 -0.63
N THR A 29 19.69 4.15 -0.77
CA THR A 29 18.44 4.06 -1.53
C THR A 29 18.68 3.79 -3.01
N GLU A 30 19.71 4.37 -3.62
CA GLU A 30 20.08 4.12 -5.02
C GLU A 30 20.64 2.71 -5.20
N PHE A 31 21.50 2.26 -4.29
CA PHE A 31 22.09 0.94 -4.33
C PHE A 31 21.02 -0.16 -4.27
N TYR A 32 20.12 -0.11 -3.28
CA TYR A 32 19.09 -1.13 -3.10
C TYR A 32 18.04 -1.16 -4.20
N ASN A 33 17.86 -0.05 -4.95
CA ASN A 33 16.97 0.01 -6.11
C ASN A 33 17.70 -0.19 -7.45
N SER A 34 19.00 -0.45 -7.43
CA SER A 34 19.78 -0.62 -8.65
C SER A 34 19.46 -1.95 -9.36
N PRO A 35 19.57 -2.00 -10.70
CA PRO A 35 19.53 -3.27 -11.46
C PRO A 35 20.56 -4.29 -10.96
N CYS A 36 21.69 -3.82 -10.43
CA CYS A 36 22.71 -4.69 -9.83
C CYS A 36 22.16 -5.42 -8.60
N ASN A 37 21.52 -4.69 -7.67
CA ASN A 37 20.91 -5.28 -6.50
C ASN A 37 19.74 -6.21 -6.87
N LEU A 38 18.89 -5.82 -7.82
CA LEU A 38 17.79 -6.69 -8.29
C LEU A 38 18.30 -8.00 -8.91
N ARG A 39 19.39 -7.94 -9.67
CA ARG A 39 20.05 -9.14 -10.20
C ARG A 39 20.62 -10.02 -9.09
N HIS A 40 21.24 -9.44 -8.06
CA HIS A 40 21.71 -10.21 -6.90
C HIS A 40 20.53 -10.82 -6.13
N LEU A 41 19.48 -10.05 -5.89
CA LEU A 41 18.25 -10.52 -5.25
C LEU A 41 17.66 -11.73 -5.99
N ALA A 42 17.55 -11.64 -7.32
CA ALA A 42 17.04 -12.73 -8.14
C ALA A 42 17.89 -13.99 -8.11
N ARG A 43 19.22 -13.87 -7.93
CA ARG A 43 20.16 -14.99 -7.93
C ARG A 43 20.33 -15.63 -6.55
N GLU A 44 20.48 -14.82 -5.52
CA GLU A 44 20.86 -15.26 -4.18
C GLU A 44 19.63 -15.53 -3.29
N ASN A 45 18.56 -14.74 -3.46
CA ASN A 45 17.37 -14.78 -2.61
C ASN A 45 16.09 -15.16 -3.38
N GLY A 46 16.19 -15.25 -4.70
CA GLY A 46 15.09 -15.60 -5.58
C GLY A 46 14.60 -17.00 -5.31
N LEU A 47 13.31 -17.14 -5.03
CA LEU A 47 12.66 -18.43 -4.84
C LEU A 47 12.04 -18.92 -6.14
N LEU A 48 11.33 -18.03 -6.83
CA LEU A 48 10.66 -18.37 -8.09
C LEU A 48 10.61 -17.16 -9.01
N ARG A 49 11.05 -17.35 -10.25
CA ARG A 49 10.89 -16.38 -11.34
C ARG A 49 10.04 -16.99 -12.44
N ASN A 50 9.14 -16.21 -13.03
CA ASN A 50 8.37 -16.63 -14.20
C ASN A 50 8.79 -15.89 -15.48
N ASN A 51 8.25 -16.32 -16.61
CA ASN A 51 8.56 -15.78 -17.94
C ASN A 51 8.05 -14.35 -18.16
N LEU A 52 7.14 -13.86 -17.31
CA LEU A 52 6.64 -12.48 -17.34
C LEU A 52 7.49 -11.55 -16.46
N GLY A 53 8.59 -12.04 -15.88
CA GLY A 53 9.50 -11.23 -15.08
C GLY A 53 9.06 -11.01 -13.63
N PHE A 54 8.00 -11.67 -13.13
CA PHE A 54 7.71 -11.64 -11.71
C PHE A 54 8.69 -12.52 -10.93
N LEU A 55 9.20 -11.99 -9.82
CA LEU A 55 10.12 -12.64 -8.92
C LEU A 55 9.51 -12.72 -7.52
N LEU A 56 9.27 -13.94 -7.04
CA LEU A 56 9.08 -14.25 -5.63
C LEU A 56 10.46 -14.43 -4.99
N TYR A 57 10.73 -13.71 -3.90
CA TYR A 57 11.99 -13.79 -3.18
C TYR A 57 11.77 -13.70 -1.67
N ARG A 58 12.74 -14.22 -0.91
CA ARG A 58 12.78 -14.07 0.55
C ARG A 58 13.50 -12.78 0.92
N LYS A 59 12.92 -11.98 1.82
CA LYS A 59 13.61 -10.78 2.30
C LYS A 59 14.76 -11.15 3.25
N ALA A 60 15.92 -10.54 3.01
CA ALA A 60 17.07 -10.65 3.91
C ALA A 60 16.94 -9.70 5.11
N ILE A 61 16.38 -8.51 4.88
CA ILE A 61 15.89 -7.59 5.92
C ILE A 61 14.37 -7.58 5.79
N GLY A 62 13.72 -8.36 6.65
CA GLY A 62 12.27 -8.52 6.68
C GLY A 62 11.62 -7.71 7.79
N HIS A 63 10.32 -7.55 7.68
CA HIS A 63 9.44 -7.07 8.74
C HIS A 63 9.10 -8.18 9.73
N SER A 64 9.20 -9.46 9.35
CA SER A 64 8.98 -10.60 10.26
C SER A 64 10.11 -11.64 10.18
N ASN A 65 10.38 -12.28 11.32
CA ASN A 65 11.30 -13.41 11.42
C ASN A 65 10.63 -14.78 11.23
N LEU A 66 9.30 -14.86 11.29
CA LEU A 66 8.55 -16.11 11.12
C LEU A 66 8.32 -16.45 9.65
N PHE A 67 7.77 -15.51 8.89
CA PHE A 67 7.65 -15.61 7.44
C PHE A 67 7.70 -14.21 6.84
N ASP A 68 8.61 -13.97 5.90
CA ASP A 68 8.69 -12.73 5.14
C ASP A 68 9.19 -12.99 3.71
N ALA A 69 8.30 -12.74 2.75
CA ALA A 69 8.59 -12.84 1.34
C ALA A 69 7.99 -11.66 0.59
N SER A 70 8.38 -11.53 -0.68
CA SER A 70 7.78 -10.54 -1.56
C SER A 70 7.75 -11.00 -3.00
N ILE A 71 6.75 -10.52 -3.72
CA ILE A 71 6.69 -10.60 -5.18
C ILE A 71 6.99 -9.21 -5.73
N ILE A 72 7.95 -9.12 -6.64
CA ILE A 72 8.21 -7.91 -7.42
C ILE A 72 8.08 -8.19 -8.91
N TYR A 73 7.81 -7.14 -9.68
CA TYR A 73 8.02 -7.19 -11.11
C TYR A 73 9.47 -6.80 -11.42
N ASP A 74 10.33 -7.79 -11.69
CA ASP A 74 11.74 -7.59 -12.01
C ASP A 74 11.91 -7.08 -13.44
N THR A 75 11.85 -5.75 -13.59
CA THR A 75 12.09 -5.06 -14.85
C THR A 75 13.58 -4.88 -15.18
N SER A 76 14.51 -5.31 -14.30
CA SER A 76 15.96 -5.07 -14.45
C SER A 76 16.57 -5.64 -15.73
N GLN A 77 15.91 -6.64 -16.34
CA GLN A 77 16.35 -7.27 -17.60
C GLN A 77 15.80 -6.59 -18.85
N HIS A 78 14.77 -5.75 -18.72
CA HIS A 78 14.04 -5.16 -19.84
C HIS A 78 14.16 -3.64 -19.88
N VAL A 79 14.30 -3.01 -18.72
CA VAL A 79 14.36 -1.57 -18.55
C VAL A 79 15.73 -1.24 -17.96
N LEU A 80 16.67 -0.88 -18.85
CA LEU A 80 17.95 -0.26 -18.45
C LEU A 80 17.82 1.25 -18.23
N ASP A 81 16.58 1.77 -18.18
CA ASP A 81 16.32 3.16 -17.89
C ASP A 81 16.75 3.48 -16.44
N PRO A 82 17.77 4.33 -16.23
CA PRO A 82 18.22 4.71 -14.89
C PRO A 82 17.12 5.43 -14.08
N MET A 83 16.08 5.93 -14.74
CA MET A 83 14.89 6.53 -14.13
C MET A 83 13.67 5.59 -14.09
N GLY A 84 13.86 4.31 -14.47
CA GLY A 84 12.89 3.21 -14.52
C GLY A 84 11.47 3.56 -14.11
N ARG A 85 10.57 3.68 -15.10
CA ARG A 85 9.17 4.02 -14.89
C ARG A 85 8.58 3.03 -13.86
N PRO A 86 8.03 3.51 -12.73
CA PRO A 86 7.45 2.63 -11.73
C PRO A 86 6.34 1.83 -12.40
N VAL A 87 6.44 0.50 -12.41
CA VAL A 87 5.31 -0.32 -12.86
C VAL A 87 4.34 -0.40 -11.70
N ARG A 88 3.13 0.11 -11.89
CA ARG A 88 2.01 0.04 -10.92
C ARG A 88 0.99 -1.00 -11.37
N ARG A 89 0.12 -1.47 -10.47
CA ARG A 89 -0.89 -2.48 -10.82
C ARG A 89 -1.87 -2.01 -11.88
N ASP A 90 -2.17 -0.70 -11.92
CA ASP A 90 -2.99 -0.09 -12.97
C ASP A 90 -2.30 -0.04 -14.34
N GLN A 91 -1.00 -0.33 -14.40
CA GLN A 91 -0.19 -0.31 -15.63
C GLN A 91 0.18 -1.70 -16.13
N LEU A 92 -0.10 -2.75 -15.35
CA LEU A 92 0.07 -4.11 -15.82
C LEU A 92 -0.89 -4.40 -16.98
N THR A 93 -0.38 -5.11 -17.97
CA THR A 93 -1.23 -5.77 -18.95
C THR A 93 -2.19 -6.76 -18.26
N ARG A 94 -3.26 -7.14 -18.97
CA ARG A 94 -4.22 -8.12 -18.45
C ARG A 94 -3.55 -9.44 -18.07
N GLU A 95 -2.60 -9.91 -18.86
CA GLU A 95 -1.88 -11.17 -18.59
C GLU A 95 -1.01 -11.05 -17.33
N GLU A 96 -0.22 -9.98 -17.24
CA GLU A 96 0.61 -9.72 -16.07
C GLU A 96 -0.22 -9.60 -14.78
N ASN A 97 -1.36 -8.90 -14.84
CA ASN A 97 -2.26 -8.76 -13.70
C ASN A 97 -2.84 -10.12 -13.24
N ILE A 98 -3.29 -10.96 -14.18
CA ILE A 98 -3.78 -12.31 -13.86
C ILE A 98 -2.69 -13.12 -13.17
N VAL A 99 -1.47 -13.09 -13.70
CA VAL A 99 -0.34 -13.84 -13.13
C VAL A 99 0.05 -13.30 -11.75
N PHE A 100 0.11 -11.97 -11.58
CA PHE A 100 0.39 -11.33 -10.31
C PHE A 100 -0.65 -11.70 -9.23
N SER A 101 -1.93 -11.66 -9.58
CA SER A 101 -3.04 -12.06 -8.70
C SER A 101 -2.96 -13.55 -8.34
N ARG A 102 -2.64 -14.43 -9.30
CA ARG A 102 -2.48 -15.87 -9.05
C ARG A 102 -1.28 -16.17 -8.15
N MET A 103 -0.14 -15.52 -8.37
CA MET A 103 1.03 -15.70 -7.50
C MET A 103 0.72 -15.23 -6.08
N THR A 104 0.08 -14.08 -5.93
CA THR A 104 -0.38 -13.55 -4.64
C THR A 104 -1.29 -14.54 -3.94
N LYS A 105 -2.30 -15.06 -4.65
CA LYS A 105 -3.20 -16.09 -4.14
C LYS A 105 -2.46 -17.31 -3.60
N VAL A 106 -1.53 -17.86 -4.37
CA VAL A 106 -0.80 -19.09 -3.99
C VAL A 106 0.03 -18.87 -2.73
N VAL A 107 0.73 -17.73 -2.62
CA VAL A 107 1.54 -17.43 -1.44
C VAL A 107 0.65 -17.20 -0.21
N LEU A 108 -0.45 -16.44 -0.37
CA LEU A 108 -1.38 -16.21 0.74
C LEU A 108 -2.06 -17.51 1.20
N GLN A 109 -2.46 -18.37 0.26
CA GLN A 109 -3.00 -19.69 0.59
C GLN A 109 -1.97 -20.53 1.37
N TYR A 110 -0.71 -20.56 0.92
CA TYR A 110 0.36 -21.24 1.65
C TYR A 110 0.50 -20.72 3.09
N MET A 111 0.44 -19.40 3.30
CA MET A 111 0.50 -18.81 4.65
C MET A 111 -0.70 -19.24 5.50
N LEU A 112 -1.91 -19.23 4.94
CA LEU A 112 -3.13 -19.61 5.66
C LEU A 112 -3.14 -21.11 6.02
N GLU A 113 -2.57 -21.96 5.18
CA GLU A 113 -2.43 -23.41 5.43
C GLU A 113 -1.39 -23.71 6.51
N ASN A 114 -0.24 -23.01 6.50
CA ASN A 114 0.86 -23.24 7.45
C ASN A 114 0.66 -22.52 8.79
N TYR A 115 -0.11 -21.44 8.81
CA TYR A 115 -0.41 -20.64 9.99
C TYR A 115 -1.93 -20.50 10.17
N PRO A 116 -2.66 -21.60 10.47
CA PRO A 116 -4.12 -21.61 10.38
C PRO A 116 -4.83 -20.89 11.53
N ASP A 117 -4.26 -20.83 12.74
CA ASP A 117 -4.91 -20.24 13.92
C ASP A 117 -4.64 -18.71 14.01
N PRO A 118 -5.65 -17.84 13.78
CA PRO A 118 -5.49 -16.39 13.89
C PRO A 118 -5.25 -15.91 15.33
N ARG A 119 -5.47 -16.75 16.35
CA ARG A 119 -5.14 -16.42 17.75
C ARG A 119 -3.65 -16.52 18.03
N GLU A 120 -2.93 -17.34 17.25
CA GLU A 120 -1.48 -17.51 17.36
C GLU A 120 -0.72 -16.63 16.38
N HIS A 121 -1.26 -16.44 15.17
CA HIS A 121 -0.56 -15.78 14.09
C HIS A 121 -1.39 -14.70 13.39
N LEU A 122 -0.81 -13.52 13.21
CA LEU A 122 -1.32 -12.52 12.27
C LEU A 122 -0.78 -12.84 10.88
N VAL A 123 -1.68 -13.08 9.93
CA VAL A 123 -1.34 -13.24 8.52
C VAL A 123 -1.59 -11.93 7.81
N PHE A 124 -0.57 -11.42 7.11
CA PHE A 124 -0.63 -10.13 6.45
C PHE A 124 -0.04 -10.19 5.04
N CYS A 125 -0.79 -9.72 4.07
CA CYS A 125 -0.37 -9.52 2.69
C CYS A 125 -0.62 -8.05 2.32
N GLY A 126 0.29 -7.43 1.58
CA GLY A 126 0.14 -6.01 1.26
C GLY A 126 0.85 -5.61 -0.01
N GLU A 127 0.10 -5.07 -0.95
CA GLU A 127 0.65 -4.42 -2.13
C GLU A 127 1.06 -3.01 -1.78
N ALA A 128 2.29 -2.63 -2.12
CA ALA A 128 2.76 -1.27 -2.05
C ALA A 128 3.16 -0.80 -3.45
N SER A 129 2.67 0.37 -3.84
CA SER A 129 3.17 1.11 -4.97
C SER A 129 3.54 2.52 -4.52
N LEU A 130 4.83 2.80 -4.54
CA LEU A 130 5.38 4.12 -4.24
C LEU A 130 5.75 4.78 -5.56
N ASP A 131 5.13 5.92 -5.86
CA ASP A 131 5.50 6.69 -7.06
C ASP A 131 6.95 7.19 -6.94
N ALA A 132 7.65 7.27 -8.07
CA ALA A 132 9.01 7.77 -8.16
C ALA A 132 9.14 9.26 -7.83
N THR A 133 8.03 9.96 -7.59
CA THR A 133 7.97 11.36 -7.14
C THR A 133 8.38 11.54 -5.68
N TRP A 134 8.75 10.47 -4.96
CA TRP A 134 9.40 10.63 -3.67
C TRP A 134 10.72 11.40 -3.85
N PRO A 135 11.04 12.40 -3.01
CA PRO A 135 12.35 13.05 -3.09
C PRO A 135 13.44 12.00 -2.91
N LEU A 136 14.21 11.71 -3.98
CA LEU A 136 15.26 10.68 -3.97
C LEU A 136 16.32 10.93 -2.88
N ASN A 137 16.36 12.16 -2.36
CA ASN A 137 17.23 12.64 -1.31
C ASN A 137 16.66 12.49 0.12
N LYS A 138 15.40 12.07 0.32
CA LYS A 138 14.86 11.85 1.67
C LYS A 138 15.34 10.50 2.22
N PRO A 139 16.08 10.47 3.35
CA PRO A 139 16.53 9.23 3.97
C PRO A 139 15.35 8.39 4.50
N GLY A 140 15.51 7.07 4.48
CA GLY A 140 14.56 6.14 5.13
C GLY A 140 13.41 5.62 4.26
N VAL A 141 13.20 6.14 3.05
CA VAL A 141 12.15 5.62 2.16
C VAL A 141 12.77 4.91 0.95
N PRO A 142 12.56 3.59 0.82
CA PRO A 142 12.98 2.89 -0.37
C PRO A 142 12.09 3.39 -1.51
N SER A 143 12.70 4.01 -2.54
CA SER A 143 12.00 4.29 -3.80
C SER A 143 11.76 2.97 -4.51
N ILE A 144 10.79 2.19 -4.04
CA ILE A 144 10.41 0.93 -4.67
C ILE A 144 9.73 1.30 -5.99
N ARG A 145 10.51 1.34 -7.07
CA ARG A 145 10.07 1.73 -8.43
C ARG A 145 9.38 0.59 -9.17
N MET A 146 8.66 -0.28 -8.46
CA MET A 146 8.01 -1.45 -9.05
C MET A 146 6.84 -1.89 -8.18
N ILE A 147 5.89 -2.60 -8.77
CA ILE A 147 4.91 -3.36 -8.01
C ILE A 147 5.66 -4.25 -7.03
N HIS A 148 5.26 -4.14 -5.77
CA HIS A 148 5.85 -4.89 -4.69
C HIS A 148 4.74 -5.38 -3.78
N ASN A 149 4.54 -6.69 -3.77
CA ASN A 149 3.65 -7.32 -2.80
C ASN A 149 4.47 -7.90 -1.65
N HIS A 150 4.03 -7.66 -0.43
CA HIS A 150 4.64 -8.15 0.80
C HIS A 150 3.79 -9.26 1.40
N PHE A 151 4.44 -10.30 1.89
CA PHE A 151 3.81 -11.45 2.54
C PHE A 151 4.49 -11.68 3.87
N MET A 152 3.75 -11.54 4.96
CA MET A 152 4.29 -11.51 6.31
C MET A 152 3.40 -12.31 7.25
N VAL A 153 4.02 -13.09 8.13
CA VAL A 153 3.32 -13.73 9.25
C VAL A 153 4.00 -13.32 10.52
N PHE A 154 3.25 -12.88 11.52
CA PHE A 154 3.78 -12.52 12.83
C PHE A 154 3.25 -13.47 13.90
N GLU A 155 4.09 -13.78 14.88
CA GLU A 155 3.63 -14.39 16.13
C GLU A 155 2.88 -13.34 16.95
N ASN A 156 1.66 -13.64 17.36
CA ASN A 156 0.85 -12.70 18.13
C ASN A 156 1.47 -12.36 19.49
N GLU A 157 2.23 -13.26 20.10
CA GLU A 157 2.95 -12.97 21.34
C GLU A 157 4.00 -11.87 21.15
N LEU A 158 4.70 -11.84 20.02
CA LEU A 158 5.62 -10.76 19.68
C LEU A 158 4.87 -9.43 19.56
N LEU A 159 3.72 -9.43 18.88
CA LEU A 159 2.90 -8.21 18.70
C LEU A 159 2.34 -7.69 20.03
N LYS A 160 1.92 -8.58 20.94
CA LYS A 160 1.46 -8.20 22.29
C LYS A 160 2.59 -7.65 23.15
N GLY A 161 3.81 -8.16 22.97
CA GLY A 161 5.01 -7.71 23.68
C GLY A 161 5.59 -6.40 23.15
N ALA A 162 5.22 -5.97 21.94
CA ALA A 162 5.70 -4.75 21.32
C ALA A 162 5.34 -3.49 22.11
N THR A 163 6.25 -2.51 22.16
CA THR A 163 6.03 -1.25 22.87
C THR A 163 4.89 -0.45 22.20
N PRO A 164 4.05 0.27 22.96
CA PRO A 164 3.17 1.27 22.37
C PRO A 164 3.95 2.22 21.48
N ALA A 165 3.40 2.55 20.31
CA ALA A 165 4.00 3.54 19.43
C ALA A 165 3.99 4.91 20.12
N ASP A 166 5.00 5.73 19.83
CA ASP A 166 5.03 7.12 20.25
C ASP A 166 3.97 7.90 19.45
N ASP A 167 3.00 8.50 20.16
CA ASP A 167 1.88 9.22 19.57
C ASP A 167 2.36 10.43 18.72
N ASP A 168 3.52 11.00 19.08
CA ASP A 168 4.12 12.14 18.40
C ASP A 168 5.02 11.73 17.21
N ASN A 169 5.22 10.44 16.97
CA ASN A 169 6.07 9.97 15.88
C ASN A 169 5.28 9.86 14.56
N PRO A 170 5.50 10.77 13.59
CA PRO A 170 4.72 10.81 12.35
C PRO A 170 4.98 9.61 11.41
N ASN A 171 5.97 8.76 11.70
CA ASN A 171 6.20 7.53 10.94
C ASN A 171 5.49 6.31 11.54
N LEU A 172 5.08 6.39 12.80
CA LEU A 172 4.47 5.28 13.54
C LEU A 172 3.02 5.55 13.89
N THR A 173 2.61 6.81 13.92
CA THR A 173 1.22 7.24 13.88
C THR A 173 0.85 7.65 12.48
N ASP A 174 -0.44 7.74 12.25
CA ASP A 174 -1.06 8.20 11.01
C ASP A 174 -0.64 9.64 10.61
N SER A 175 0.20 10.31 11.41
CA SER A 175 0.70 11.68 11.26
C SER A 175 -0.42 12.71 11.17
N GLY A 176 -0.14 13.97 11.52
CA GLY A 176 -1.14 15.05 11.43
C GLY A 176 -1.72 15.27 10.02
N HIS A 177 -1.15 14.67 8.98
CA HIS A 177 -1.68 14.68 7.61
C HIS A 177 -3.00 13.91 7.46
N ASN A 178 -3.24 12.90 8.30
CA ASN A 178 -4.52 12.22 8.34
C ASN A 178 -5.63 13.08 8.94
N GLY A 179 -5.33 14.20 9.60
CA GLY A 179 -6.38 15.13 10.07
C GLY A 179 -7.27 15.58 8.92
N LEU A 180 -6.71 16.13 7.84
CA LEU A 180 -7.52 16.64 6.73
C LEU A 180 -8.30 15.52 6.00
N PHE A 181 -7.70 14.34 5.81
CA PHE A 181 -8.40 13.23 5.19
C PHE A 181 -9.49 12.64 6.10
N LEU A 182 -9.18 12.40 7.37
CA LEU A 182 -10.13 11.84 8.33
C LEU A 182 -11.26 12.83 8.65
N ASP A 183 -10.94 14.11 8.82
CA ASP A 183 -11.89 15.15 9.22
C ASP A 183 -12.85 15.53 8.08
N TYR A 184 -12.41 15.49 6.82
CA TYR A 184 -13.20 16.00 5.68
C TYR A 184 -13.47 14.97 4.58
N LEU A 185 -12.58 14.00 4.38
CA LEU A 185 -12.61 13.14 3.19
C LEU A 185 -13.04 11.71 3.48
N SER A 186 -13.04 11.25 4.73
CA SER A 186 -13.39 9.87 5.08
C SER A 186 -14.79 9.48 4.59
N ASP A 187 -15.81 10.29 4.91
CA ASP A 187 -17.19 10.03 4.49
C ASP A 187 -17.38 10.19 2.98
N VAL A 188 -16.73 11.20 2.38
CA VAL A 188 -16.76 11.41 0.93
C VAL A 188 -16.15 10.23 0.20
N TYR A 189 -15.03 9.73 0.71
CA TYR A 189 -14.33 8.57 0.19
C TYR A 189 -15.20 7.32 0.32
N LEU A 190 -15.81 7.05 1.48
CA LEU A 190 -16.70 5.88 1.63
C LEU A 190 -17.88 5.94 0.67
N ARG A 191 -18.56 7.08 0.54
CA ARG A 191 -19.66 7.26 -0.44
C ARG A 191 -19.22 7.04 -1.88
N PHE A 192 -18.02 7.48 -2.24
CA PHE A 192 -17.45 7.23 -3.57
C PHE A 192 -17.26 5.73 -3.86
N PHE A 193 -17.06 4.91 -2.82
CA PHE A 193 -16.90 3.46 -2.96
C PHE A 193 -18.19 2.66 -2.73
N GLU A 194 -19.20 3.18 -2.01
CA GLU A 194 -20.50 2.53 -1.82
C GLU A 194 -21.22 2.23 -3.14
N VAL A 195 -20.97 3.06 -4.16
CA VAL A 195 -21.51 2.90 -5.51
C VAL A 195 -20.75 1.88 -6.36
N LEU A 196 -19.62 1.35 -5.87
CA LEU A 196 -19.01 0.18 -6.46
C LEU A 196 -19.89 -1.01 -6.09
N ASP A 197 -20.57 -1.58 -7.08
CA ASP A 197 -21.42 -2.77 -6.95
C ASP A 197 -20.55 -4.02 -6.70
N LEU A 198 -19.93 -4.07 -5.52
CA LEU A 198 -19.04 -5.14 -5.06
C LEU A 198 -19.86 -6.28 -4.46
N GLU A 199 -19.70 -7.49 -5.00
CA GLU A 199 -20.46 -8.65 -4.58
C GLU A 199 -19.77 -9.36 -3.40
N VAL A 200 -18.44 -9.52 -3.46
CA VAL A 200 -17.65 -10.31 -2.52
C VAL A 200 -16.86 -9.48 -1.50
N LEU A 201 -16.54 -8.23 -1.82
CA LEU A 201 -15.92 -7.27 -0.89
C LEU A 201 -16.97 -6.38 -0.26
N GLN A 202 -17.21 -6.53 1.04
CA GLN A 202 -18.20 -5.75 1.79
C GLN A 202 -17.54 -4.61 2.56
N PRO A 203 -17.93 -3.34 2.36
CA PRO A 203 -17.41 -2.25 3.18
C PRO A 203 -17.64 -2.51 4.68
N LEU A 204 -16.60 -2.28 5.48
CA LEU A 204 -16.65 -2.30 6.94
C LEU A 204 -16.86 -0.87 7.47
N PRO A 205 -17.54 -0.72 8.63
CA PRO A 205 -17.52 0.55 9.36
C PRO A 205 -16.07 0.95 9.71
N SER A 206 -15.79 2.26 9.74
CA SER A 206 -14.46 2.84 9.96
C SER A 206 -13.69 2.23 11.13
N ASP A 207 -14.38 1.91 12.22
CA ASP A 207 -13.75 1.43 13.46
C ASP A 207 -13.63 -0.09 13.53
N SER A 208 -14.21 -0.82 12.57
CA SER A 208 -14.28 -2.28 12.58
C SER A 208 -13.09 -2.97 11.91
N GLY A 209 -12.34 -2.25 11.07
CA GLY A 209 -11.14 -2.77 10.40
C GLY A 209 -9.89 -2.83 11.29
N ARG A 210 -9.96 -2.32 12.52
CA ARG A 210 -8.79 -2.24 13.40
C ARG A 210 -8.49 -3.58 14.05
N LEU A 211 -7.26 -4.08 13.89
CA LEU A 211 -6.79 -5.25 14.63
C LEU A 211 -6.69 -4.93 16.12
N ALA A 212 -7.38 -5.70 16.96
CA ALA A 212 -7.35 -5.50 18.41
C ALA A 212 -5.94 -5.60 19.00
N ILE A 213 -5.06 -6.43 18.42
CA ILE A 213 -3.72 -6.70 18.93
C ILE A 213 -2.71 -5.56 18.71
N THR A 214 -2.83 -4.83 17.59
CA THR A 214 -1.90 -3.74 17.24
C THR A 214 -2.53 -2.36 17.26
N GLY A 215 -3.86 -2.26 17.23
CA GLY A 215 -4.55 -0.99 17.06
C GLY A 215 -4.50 -0.43 15.64
N TYR A 216 -4.07 -1.20 14.63
CA TYR A 216 -4.00 -0.80 13.22
C TYR A 216 -4.75 -1.78 12.27
N PRO A 217 -5.11 -1.35 11.05
CA PRO A 217 -5.11 0.04 10.55
C PRO A 217 -6.14 0.93 11.26
N GLN A 218 -5.97 2.25 11.20
CA GLN A 218 -6.91 3.25 11.75
C GLN A 218 -7.43 4.13 10.62
N GLY A 219 -8.72 4.46 10.64
CA GLY A 219 -9.30 5.44 9.71
C GLY A 219 -9.25 5.09 8.22
N LEU A 220 -8.69 3.93 7.86
CA LEU A 220 -8.61 3.45 6.49
C LEU A 220 -9.88 2.67 6.14
N PRO A 221 -10.52 3.01 5.01
CA PRO A 221 -11.58 2.22 4.42
C PRO A 221 -11.15 0.76 4.30
N SER A 222 -11.99 -0.12 4.81
CA SER A 222 -11.70 -1.55 4.92
C SER A 222 -12.88 -2.34 4.37
N TRP A 223 -12.60 -3.54 3.83
CA TRP A 223 -13.63 -4.44 3.31
C TRP A 223 -13.47 -5.82 3.92
N GLU A 224 -14.58 -6.42 4.33
CA GLU A 224 -14.64 -7.84 4.67
C GLU A 224 -14.73 -8.67 3.39
N ILE A 225 -13.95 -9.75 3.33
CA ILE A 225 -14.03 -10.73 2.26
C ILE A 225 -15.15 -11.71 2.62
N LYS A 226 -16.33 -11.58 1.99
CA LYS A 226 -17.45 -12.50 2.20
C LYS A 226 -17.03 -13.92 1.83
N GLY A 227 -17.29 -14.89 2.70
CA GLY A 227 -16.84 -16.28 2.51
C GLY A 227 -15.40 -16.55 2.96
N GLY A 228 -14.68 -15.53 3.44
CA GLY A 228 -13.36 -15.67 4.04
C GLY A 228 -12.28 -16.12 3.05
N ALA A 229 -11.34 -16.93 3.53
CA ALA A 229 -10.16 -17.35 2.77
C ALA A 229 -10.49 -18.10 1.47
N GLU A 230 -11.59 -18.87 1.44
CA GLU A 230 -11.97 -19.64 0.25
C GLU A 230 -12.28 -18.75 -0.96
N THR A 231 -12.79 -17.54 -0.71
CA THR A 231 -13.13 -16.55 -1.74
C THR A 231 -11.90 -16.05 -2.50
N LEU A 232 -10.69 -16.22 -1.95
CA LEU A 232 -9.44 -15.92 -2.67
C LEU A 232 -9.26 -16.80 -3.92
N ASN A 233 -9.93 -17.95 -3.98
CA ASN A 233 -9.96 -18.83 -5.15
C ASN A 233 -10.90 -18.37 -6.26
N ASP A 234 -11.76 -17.39 -6.00
CA ASP A 234 -12.65 -16.79 -6.98
C ASP A 234 -11.95 -15.66 -7.76
N GLY A 235 -12.04 -15.69 -9.08
CA GLY A 235 -11.58 -14.59 -9.93
C GLY A 235 -12.33 -13.28 -9.68
N ARG A 236 -13.56 -13.34 -9.15
CA ARG A 236 -14.34 -12.15 -8.78
C ARG A 236 -13.66 -11.33 -7.68
N PHE A 237 -13.11 -11.98 -6.65
CA PHE A 237 -12.36 -11.30 -5.60
C PHE A 237 -11.25 -10.41 -6.19
N TRP A 238 -10.42 -10.98 -7.07
CA TRP A 238 -9.31 -10.24 -7.68
C TRP A 238 -9.78 -9.11 -8.60
N LYS A 239 -10.92 -9.28 -9.27
CA LYS A 239 -11.56 -8.20 -10.04
C LYS A 239 -12.02 -7.06 -9.14
N GLU A 240 -12.69 -7.36 -8.02
CA GLU A 240 -13.16 -6.35 -7.08
C GLU A 240 -12.00 -5.65 -6.35
N TYR A 241 -10.96 -6.40 -5.99
CA TYR A 241 -9.72 -5.87 -5.45
C TYR A 241 -9.09 -4.83 -6.41
N ASP A 242 -9.07 -5.11 -7.71
CA ASP A 242 -8.64 -4.16 -8.75
C ASP A 242 -9.56 -2.95 -8.89
N LEU A 243 -10.87 -3.13 -8.76
CA LEU A 243 -11.85 -2.04 -8.83
C LEU A 243 -11.63 -1.05 -7.68
N ILE A 244 -11.36 -1.56 -6.46
CA ILE A 244 -11.02 -0.70 -5.33
C ILE A 244 -9.77 0.14 -5.63
N LEU A 245 -8.74 -0.47 -6.23
CA LEU A 245 -7.53 0.28 -6.61
C LEU A 245 -7.85 1.39 -7.61
N ARG A 246 -8.61 1.07 -8.64
CA ARG A 246 -8.98 2.05 -9.68
C ARG A 246 -9.80 3.20 -9.09
N GLY A 247 -10.70 2.90 -8.16
CA GLY A 247 -11.48 3.90 -7.45
C GLY A 247 -10.59 4.83 -6.64
N PHE A 248 -9.62 4.27 -5.92
CA PHE A 248 -8.65 5.05 -5.15
C PHE A 248 -7.86 5.99 -6.07
N LEU A 249 -7.38 5.49 -7.21
CA LEU A 249 -6.63 6.30 -8.16
C LEU A 249 -7.47 7.44 -8.75
N ASP A 250 -8.73 7.19 -9.10
CA ASP A 250 -9.64 8.21 -9.61
C ASP A 250 -9.95 9.29 -8.55
N PHE A 251 -10.26 8.86 -7.31
CA PHE A 251 -10.50 9.77 -6.18
C PHE A 251 -9.33 10.75 -5.98
N TYR A 252 -8.11 10.21 -5.83
CA TYR A 252 -6.95 11.03 -5.54
C TYR A 252 -6.51 11.87 -6.75
N ARG A 253 -6.66 11.38 -7.98
CA ARG A 253 -6.38 12.18 -9.19
C ARG A 253 -7.31 13.37 -9.30
N ALA A 254 -8.61 13.17 -9.05
CA ALA A 254 -9.58 14.26 -9.03
C ALA A 254 -9.24 15.26 -7.91
N PHE A 255 -8.93 14.77 -6.70
CA PHE A 255 -8.56 15.61 -5.58
C PHE A 255 -7.32 16.47 -5.86
N PHE A 256 -6.22 15.87 -6.35
CA PHE A 256 -5.01 16.61 -6.63
C PHE A 256 -5.10 17.52 -7.87
N ALA A 257 -5.99 17.23 -8.83
CA ALA A 257 -6.30 18.15 -9.92
C ALA A 257 -6.94 19.45 -9.41
N LEU A 258 -7.84 19.34 -8.42
CA LEU A 258 -8.40 20.51 -7.72
C LEU A 258 -7.34 21.25 -6.90
N VAL A 259 -6.53 20.53 -6.12
CA VAL A 259 -5.50 21.14 -5.26
C VAL A 259 -4.46 21.90 -6.10
N SER A 260 -3.99 21.29 -7.20
CA SER A 260 -2.90 21.84 -8.01
C SER A 260 -3.36 22.98 -8.93
N SER A 261 -4.52 22.84 -9.57
CA SER A 261 -4.94 23.76 -10.64
C SER A 261 -6.41 24.17 -10.60
N GLU A 262 -7.14 23.83 -9.53
CA GLU A 262 -8.60 24.04 -9.45
C GLU A 262 -9.34 23.41 -10.65
N ASP A 263 -8.78 22.31 -11.17
CA ASP A 263 -9.26 21.69 -12.40
C ASP A 263 -10.37 20.69 -12.07
N THR A 264 -11.59 21.05 -12.49
CA THR A 264 -12.81 20.24 -12.33
C THR A 264 -13.08 19.33 -13.52
N ARG A 265 -12.18 19.24 -14.50
CA ARG A 265 -12.37 18.36 -15.66
C ARG A 265 -12.20 16.91 -15.25
N ILE A 266 -13.16 16.08 -15.62
CA ILE A 266 -13.09 14.63 -15.45
C ILE A 266 -12.01 14.07 -16.39
N PRO A 267 -11.00 13.33 -15.89
CA PRO A 267 -9.98 12.73 -16.74
C PRO A 267 -10.59 11.78 -17.78
N ALA A 268 -10.14 11.86 -19.03
CA ALA A 268 -10.62 10.97 -20.10
C ALA A 268 -10.31 9.49 -19.83
N SER A 269 -9.32 9.20 -18.99
CA SER A 269 -8.94 7.85 -18.56
C SER A 269 -9.55 7.44 -17.22
N ALA A 270 -10.53 8.20 -16.68
CA ALA A 270 -11.22 7.86 -15.44
C ALA A 270 -11.96 6.52 -15.59
N THR A 271 -11.86 5.68 -14.58
CA THR A 271 -12.64 4.43 -14.47
C THR A 271 -14.07 4.72 -14.05
N PHE A 272 -14.28 5.73 -13.20
CA PHE A 272 -15.58 6.07 -12.59
C PHE A 272 -15.96 7.54 -12.85
N PRO A 273 -16.15 7.95 -14.12
CA PRO A 273 -16.39 9.35 -14.47
C PRO A 273 -17.67 9.92 -13.86
N GLU A 274 -18.74 9.12 -13.81
CA GLU A 274 -20.03 9.56 -13.24
C GLU A 274 -19.94 9.76 -11.73
N GLN A 275 -19.17 8.94 -11.02
CA GLN A 275 -18.94 9.04 -9.59
C GLN A 275 -18.07 10.26 -9.26
N ILE A 276 -17.06 10.53 -10.09
CA ILE A 276 -16.24 11.75 -9.94
C ILE A 276 -17.15 12.98 -10.03
N ASP A 277 -18.04 13.04 -11.03
CA ASP A 277 -18.94 14.17 -11.23
C ASP A 277 -19.95 14.32 -10.07
N ASN A 278 -20.72 13.26 -9.82
CA ASN A 278 -21.88 13.33 -8.94
C ASN A 278 -21.54 13.27 -7.45
N ILE A 279 -20.37 12.72 -7.09
CA ILE A 279 -19.97 12.53 -5.68
C ILE A 279 -18.82 13.47 -5.32
N LEU A 280 -17.75 13.52 -6.12
CA LEU A 280 -16.56 14.29 -5.73
C LEU A 280 -16.71 15.77 -6.09
N LEU A 281 -16.96 16.08 -7.36
CA LEU A 281 -17.00 17.45 -7.85
C LEU A 281 -18.25 18.22 -7.39
N TYR A 282 -19.30 17.53 -6.97
CA TYR A 282 -20.49 18.12 -6.38
C TYR A 282 -20.40 18.31 -4.85
N ASN A 283 -19.37 17.78 -4.18
CA ASN A 283 -19.28 17.79 -2.72
C ASN A 283 -18.48 18.98 -2.17
N ASP A 284 -19.13 19.79 -1.33
CA ASP A 284 -18.53 20.99 -0.73
C ASP A 284 -17.32 20.67 0.17
N ASP A 285 -17.36 19.58 0.95
CA ASP A 285 -16.25 19.16 1.82
C ASP A 285 -15.01 18.78 1.01
N PHE A 286 -15.20 18.15 -0.16
CA PHE A 286 -14.13 17.80 -1.09
C PHE A 286 -13.42 19.04 -1.63
N HIS A 287 -14.18 20.06 -2.04
CA HIS A 287 -13.64 21.35 -2.47
C HIS A 287 -12.97 22.11 -1.32
N GLN A 288 -13.57 22.11 -0.13
CA GLN A 288 -13.01 22.75 1.05
C GLN A 288 -11.67 22.13 1.44
N ALA A 289 -11.60 20.79 1.51
CA ALA A 289 -10.39 20.05 1.76
C ALA A 289 -9.30 20.35 0.72
N ALA A 290 -9.65 20.37 -0.57
CA ALA A 290 -8.72 20.70 -1.64
C ALA A 290 -8.16 22.13 -1.51
N ARG A 291 -9.02 23.09 -1.15
CA ARG A 291 -8.62 24.48 -0.91
C ARG A 291 -7.71 24.62 0.31
N MET A 292 -8.04 23.96 1.42
CA MET A 292 -7.22 23.98 2.64
C MET A 292 -5.82 23.44 2.34
N LEU A 293 -5.74 22.31 1.64
CA LEU A 293 -4.47 21.70 1.26
C LEU A 293 -3.65 22.60 0.33
N ARG A 294 -4.29 23.22 -0.66
CA ARG A 294 -3.66 24.18 -1.59
C ARG A 294 -3.06 25.37 -0.85
N LEU A 295 -3.80 25.96 0.10
CA LEU A 295 -3.31 27.06 0.93
C LEU A 295 -2.10 26.64 1.78
N GLN A 296 -2.16 25.46 2.39
CA GLN A 296 -1.05 24.93 3.18
C GLN A 296 0.22 24.72 2.33
N VAL A 297 0.08 24.19 1.11
CA VAL A 297 1.21 24.05 0.17
C VAL A 297 1.82 25.40 -0.21
N ILE A 298 1.01 26.45 -0.35
CA ILE A 298 1.50 27.80 -0.72
C ILE A 298 2.29 28.43 0.43
N GLU A 299 1.83 28.26 1.66
CA GLU A 299 2.39 28.91 2.85
C GLU A 299 3.55 28.13 3.51
N ASP A 300 3.57 26.80 3.37
CA ASP A 300 4.56 25.93 4.02
C ASP A 300 5.45 25.20 2.98
N PRO A 301 6.69 25.68 2.77
CA PRO A 301 7.61 25.04 1.83
C PRO A 301 8.08 23.65 2.28
N THR A 302 8.07 23.36 3.58
CA THR A 302 8.37 22.01 4.09
C THR A 302 7.25 21.08 3.67
N PHE A 303 6.01 21.44 3.97
CA PHE A 303 4.83 20.65 3.58
C PHE A 303 4.74 20.46 2.05
N ALA A 304 5.01 21.52 1.27
CA ALA A 304 5.07 21.45 -0.19
C ALA A 304 6.14 20.46 -0.70
N ASN A 305 7.22 20.25 0.04
CA ASN A 305 8.24 19.24 -0.27
C ASN A 305 7.80 17.82 0.11
N GLU A 306 6.93 17.67 1.13
CA GLU A 306 6.47 16.38 1.62
C GLU A 306 5.26 15.83 0.85
N ILE A 307 4.42 16.72 0.33
CA ILE A 307 3.17 16.35 -0.34
C ILE A 307 3.42 15.54 -1.62
N ARG A 308 2.61 14.50 -1.83
CA ARG A 308 2.69 13.66 -3.01
C ARG A 308 1.62 14.08 -4.02
N TRP A 309 2.05 14.66 -5.13
CA TRP A 309 1.12 15.05 -6.21
C TRP A 309 0.61 13.87 -7.04
N GLN A 310 1.27 12.71 -6.95
CA GLN A 310 0.80 11.47 -7.52
C GLN A 310 0.37 10.52 -6.40
N PRO A 311 -0.76 9.82 -6.56
CA PRO A 311 -1.22 8.86 -5.57
C PRO A 311 -0.24 7.69 -5.48
N ALA A 312 0.34 7.52 -4.28
CA ALA A 312 0.94 6.27 -3.85
C ALA A 312 -0.09 5.50 -3.03
N TYR A 313 -0.03 4.17 -3.06
CA TYR A 313 -1.02 3.36 -2.36
C TYR A 313 -0.39 2.16 -1.67
N LYS A 314 -1.07 1.74 -0.60
CA LYS A 314 -0.91 0.42 -0.01
C LYS A 314 -2.28 -0.24 0.08
N GLN A 315 -2.42 -1.44 -0.46
CA GLN A 315 -3.63 -2.25 -0.32
C GLN A 315 -3.29 -3.50 0.47
N LEU A 316 -4.03 -3.73 1.55
CA LEU A 316 -3.68 -4.71 2.57
C LEU A 316 -4.78 -5.77 2.66
N ILE A 317 -4.37 -7.01 2.84
CA ILE A 317 -5.22 -8.15 3.18
C ILE A 317 -4.64 -8.74 4.46
N TYR A 318 -5.46 -8.88 5.49
CA TYR A 318 -5.03 -9.45 6.77
C TYR A 318 -6.11 -10.35 7.36
N ARG A 319 -5.70 -11.25 8.26
CA ARG A 319 -6.58 -12.14 9.01
C ARG A 319 -6.09 -12.31 10.43
#